data_AF-A0A1D2QXV2-F1
#
_entry.id   AF-A0A1D2QXV2-F1
#
_cell.length_a   1.000
_cell.length_b   1.000
_cell.length_c   1.000
_cell.angle_alpha   90.00
_cell.angle_beta   90.00
_cell.angle_gamma   90.00
#
_symmetry.space_group_name_H-M   'P 1'
#
loop_
_entity.id
_entity.type
_entity.pdbx_description
1 polymer ?
#
loop_
_entity_poly.entity_id
_entity_poly.type
_entity_poly.pdbx_seq_one_letter_code
_entity_poly.pdbx_strand_id
1 'polypeptide(L)'
;MVKDNTKKDIGLDEETVNDMVELVSTVKMLEGYMNDQVIKDISVIISSMGKLINAASSTDLIDIMERAVQDPDLDKALINPGKTGLVEILKGMNDKDVQRGMVIMIELLRAVGKASKECAE
;
A
#
# COMPACT_ATOMS: atom_id res chain seq x y z
N MET A 1 51.38 -28.38 -2.34
CA MET A 1 49.98 -27.94 -2.13
C MET A 1 49.99 -26.71 -1.24
N VAL A 2 49.89 -25.53 -1.83
CA VAL A 2 49.60 -24.28 -1.10
C VAL A 2 48.35 -23.72 -1.74
N LYS A 3 47.27 -23.64 -0.96
CA LYS A 3 45.98 -23.12 -1.38
C LYS A 3 46.14 -21.62 -1.56
N ASP A 4 46.17 -21.17 -2.81
CA ASP A 4 46.10 -19.75 -3.11
C ASP A 4 44.64 -19.30 -2.96
N ASN A 5 44.38 -18.55 -1.89
CA ASN A 5 43.09 -17.94 -1.64
C ASN A 5 42.93 -16.79 -2.64
N THR A 6 42.22 -17.06 -3.75
CA THR A 6 41.67 -16.04 -4.64
C THR A 6 40.89 -15.01 -3.83
N LYS A 7 41.55 -13.90 -3.50
CA LYS A 7 40.90 -12.64 -3.15
C LYS A 7 40.15 -12.22 -4.41
N LYS A 8 38.83 -12.44 -4.41
CA LYS A 8 37.95 -11.99 -5.48
C LYS A 8 37.89 -10.46 -5.35
N ASP A 9 38.75 -9.79 -6.08
CA ASP A 9 38.73 -8.34 -6.19
C ASP A 9 37.41 -7.99 -6.85
N ILE A 10 36.48 -7.47 -6.06
CA ILE A 10 35.23 -6.94 -6.58
C ILE A 10 35.66 -5.63 -7.22
N GLY A 11 36.01 -5.67 -8.51
CA GLY A 11 36.36 -4.50 -9.29
C GLY A 11 35.13 -3.61 -9.39
N LEU A 12 34.89 -2.83 -8.35
CA LEU A 12 33.92 -1.75 -8.36
C LEU A 12 34.57 -0.66 -9.21
N ASP A 13 33.96 -0.37 -10.36
CA ASP A 13 34.33 0.82 -11.12
C ASP A 13 34.14 2.08 -10.24
N GLU A 14 34.88 3.13 -10.57
CA GLU A 14 34.88 4.38 -9.79
C GLU A 14 33.46 4.99 -9.70
N GLU A 15 32.61 4.71 -10.69
CA GLU A 15 31.20 5.13 -10.74
C GLU A 15 30.37 4.42 -9.65
N THR A 16 30.46 3.10 -9.54
CA THR A 16 29.79 2.32 -8.49
C THR A 16 30.26 2.73 -7.09
N VAL A 17 31.56 3.01 -6.93
CA VAL A 17 32.10 3.51 -5.65
C VAL A 17 31.51 4.89 -5.33
N ASN A 18 31.39 5.76 -6.32
CA ASN A 18 30.82 7.10 -6.16
C ASN A 18 29.32 7.06 -5.81
N ASP A 19 28.53 6.21 -6.48
CA ASP A 19 27.11 6.01 -6.17
C ASP A 19 26.90 5.46 -4.76
N MET A 20 27.77 4.54 -4.32
CA MET A 20 27.76 4.04 -2.94
C MET A 20 28.11 5.15 -1.94
N VAL A 21 29.07 6.00 -2.24
CA VAL A 21 29.43 7.15 -1.40
C VAL A 21 28.26 8.14 -1.30
N GLU A 22 27.54 8.37 -2.37
CA GLU A 22 26.35 9.24 -2.40
C GLU A 22 25.18 8.65 -1.58
N LEU A 23 24.93 7.34 -1.71
CA LEU A 23 23.96 6.62 -0.89
C LEU A 23 24.33 6.67 0.60
N VAL A 24 25.59 6.40 0.94
CA VAL A 24 26.09 6.49 2.32
C VAL A 24 25.99 7.91 2.87
N SER A 25 26.24 8.92 2.04
CA SER A 25 26.09 10.33 2.41
C SER A 25 24.63 10.70 2.66
N THR A 26 23.71 10.21 1.83
CA THR A 26 22.26 10.37 2.02
C THR A 26 21.78 9.68 3.31
N VAL A 27 22.29 8.48 3.59
CA VAL A 27 22.01 7.76 4.85
C VAL A 27 22.57 8.52 6.05
N LYS A 28 23.77 9.08 5.97
CA LYS A 28 24.36 9.91 7.04
C LYS A 28 23.58 11.20 7.27
N MET A 29 23.07 11.83 6.21
CA MET A 29 22.18 12.97 6.34
C MET A 29 20.92 12.56 7.10
N LEU A 30 20.29 11.44 6.73
CA LEU A 30 19.13 10.90 7.45
C LEU A 30 19.45 10.54 8.90
N GLU A 31 20.62 9.94 9.17
CA GLU A 31 21.12 9.63 10.51
C GLU A 31 21.23 10.88 11.39
N GLY A 32 21.66 12.02 10.82
CA GLY A 32 21.70 13.31 11.51
C GLY A 32 20.33 13.89 11.86
N TYR A 33 19.26 13.47 11.17
CA TYR A 33 17.88 13.84 11.46
C TYR A 33 17.15 12.79 12.33
N MET A 34 17.63 11.55 12.35
CA MET A 34 17.07 10.44 13.09
C MET A 34 17.61 10.42 14.53
N ASN A 35 16.93 11.13 15.43
CA ASN A 35 17.09 10.86 16.87
C ASN A 35 16.21 9.66 17.30
N ASP A 36 16.41 9.15 18.51
CA ASP A 36 15.64 8.02 19.07
C ASP A 36 14.11 8.24 19.05
N GLN A 37 13.66 9.50 19.16
CA GLN A 37 12.26 9.86 19.11
C GLN A 37 11.69 9.70 17.68
N VAL A 38 12.41 10.14 16.65
CA VAL A 38 12.02 9.98 15.24
C VAL A 38 11.99 8.50 14.85
N ILE A 39 12.97 7.70 15.29
CA ILE A 39 13.00 6.25 15.06
C ILE A 39 11.77 5.58 15.70
N LYS A 40 11.43 5.97 16.93
CA LYS A 40 10.27 5.46 17.64
C LYS A 40 8.97 5.83 16.93
N ASP A 41 8.83 7.08 16.49
CA ASP A 41 7.62 7.56 15.80
C ASP A 41 7.44 6.86 14.44
N ILE A 42 8.51 6.71 13.66
CA ILE A 42 8.52 5.91 12.42
C ILE A 42 8.14 4.46 12.71
N SER A 43 8.66 3.87 13.78
CA SER A 43 8.35 2.48 14.17
C SER A 43 6.87 2.29 14.53
N VAL A 44 6.25 3.28 15.19
CA VAL A 44 4.81 3.27 15.49
C VAL A 44 3.98 3.35 14.21
N ILE A 45 4.38 4.19 13.26
CA ILE A 45 3.72 4.32 11.95
C ILE A 45 3.85 3.00 11.17
N ILE A 46 5.07 2.47 11.03
CA ILE A 46 5.34 1.20 10.33
C ILE A 46 4.56 0.05 10.98
N SER A 47 4.52 -0.03 12.31
CA SER A 47 3.78 -1.08 13.01
C SER A 47 2.27 -0.97 12.79
N SER A 48 1.74 0.26 12.77
CA SER A 48 0.31 0.50 12.52
C SER A 48 -0.06 0.16 11.08
N MET A 49 0.76 0.59 10.11
CA MET A 49 0.63 0.21 8.70
C MET A 49 0.77 -1.30 8.51
N GLY A 50 1.72 -1.94 9.19
CA GLY A 50 1.93 -3.39 9.14
C GLY A 50 0.73 -4.17 9.66
N LYS A 51 0.09 -3.72 10.74
CA LYS A 51 -1.16 -4.32 11.23
C LYS A 51 -2.29 -4.18 10.20
N LEU A 52 -2.42 -3.02 9.56
CA LEU A 52 -3.40 -2.79 8.49
C LEU A 52 -3.12 -3.67 7.27
N ILE A 53 -1.87 -3.73 6.81
CA ILE A 53 -1.45 -4.59 5.69
C ILE A 53 -1.70 -6.05 6.04
N ASN A 54 -1.32 -6.51 7.22
CA ASN A 54 -1.53 -7.89 7.64
C ASN A 54 -3.03 -8.23 7.69
N ALA A 55 -3.85 -7.36 8.28
CA ALA A 55 -5.30 -7.55 8.33
C ALA A 55 -5.93 -7.55 6.93
N ALA A 56 -5.52 -6.63 6.06
CA ALA A 56 -6.05 -6.50 4.71
C ALA A 56 -5.58 -7.66 3.80
N SER A 57 -4.31 -8.07 3.89
CA SER A 57 -3.73 -9.22 3.16
C SER A 57 -4.29 -10.57 3.62
N SER A 58 -4.85 -10.63 4.82
CA SER A 58 -5.52 -11.83 5.34
C SER A 58 -6.96 -11.94 4.83
N THR A 59 -7.40 -11.05 3.94
CA THR A 59 -8.76 -11.02 3.40
C THR A 59 -8.73 -10.90 1.89
N ASP A 60 -9.72 -11.48 1.22
CA ASP A 60 -9.91 -11.32 -0.23
C ASP A 60 -10.24 -9.86 -0.63
N LEU A 61 -10.40 -8.95 0.34
CA LEU A 61 -10.72 -7.55 0.08
C LEU A 61 -9.62 -6.84 -0.71
N ILE A 62 -8.34 -7.10 -0.42
CA ILE A 62 -7.24 -6.51 -1.21
C ILE A 62 -7.35 -6.96 -2.67
N ASP A 63 -7.49 -8.26 -2.92
CA ASP A 63 -7.55 -8.80 -4.27
C ASP A 63 -8.76 -8.28 -5.05
N ILE A 64 -9.92 -8.14 -4.39
CA ILE A 64 -11.12 -7.56 -4.99
C ILE A 64 -10.89 -6.08 -5.33
N MET A 65 -10.28 -5.31 -4.42
CA MET A 65 -10.00 -3.89 -4.63
C MET A 65 -8.93 -3.67 -5.70
N GLU A 66 -7.87 -4.49 -5.72
CA GLU A 66 -6.84 -4.46 -6.76
C GLU A 66 -7.46 -4.65 -8.14
N ARG A 67 -8.28 -5.69 -8.29
CA ARG A 67 -8.98 -5.96 -9.56
C ARG A 67 -9.96 -4.86 -9.94
N ALA A 68 -10.66 -4.28 -8.97
CA ALA A 68 -11.58 -3.17 -9.21
C ALA A 68 -10.86 -1.90 -9.67
N VAL A 69 -9.69 -1.59 -9.11
CA VAL A 69 -8.88 -0.43 -9.49
C VAL A 69 -8.28 -0.59 -10.89
N GLN A 70 -8.00 -1.83 -11.30
CA GLN A 70 -7.53 -2.16 -12.66
C GLN A 70 -8.66 -2.20 -13.70
N ASP A 71 -9.91 -1.92 -13.32
CA ASP A 71 -11.04 -1.98 -14.23
C ASP A 71 -10.96 -0.83 -15.28
N PRO A 72 -11.02 -1.16 -16.58
CA PRO A 72 -10.87 -0.16 -17.64
C PRO A 72 -12.08 0.79 -17.74
N ASP A 73 -13.26 0.40 -17.26
CA ASP A 73 -14.43 1.29 -17.23
C ASP A 73 -14.36 2.24 -16.03
N LEU A 74 -13.79 1.81 -14.90
CA LEU A 74 -13.40 2.71 -13.81
C LEU A 74 -12.35 3.72 -14.27
N ASP A 75 -11.30 3.30 -14.97
CA ASP A 75 -10.24 4.18 -15.49
C ASP A 75 -10.82 5.27 -16.42
N LYS A 76 -11.70 4.87 -17.35
CA LYS A 76 -12.42 5.82 -18.22
C LYS A 76 -13.27 6.81 -17.42
N ALA A 77 -13.96 6.34 -16.38
CA ALA A 77 -14.79 7.19 -15.54
C ALA A 77 -13.96 8.17 -14.69
N LEU A 78 -12.74 7.82 -14.29
CA LEU A 78 -11.81 8.70 -13.60
C LEU A 78 -11.27 9.81 -14.51
N ILE A 79 -10.94 9.47 -15.77
CA ILE A 79 -10.41 10.43 -16.76
C ILE A 79 -11.50 11.34 -17.31
N ASN A 80 -12.69 10.79 -17.59
CA ASN A 80 -13.83 11.52 -18.09
C ASN A 80 -15.10 11.09 -17.35
N PRO A 81 -15.40 11.73 -16.20
CA PRO A 81 -16.59 11.39 -15.44
C PRO A 81 -17.83 11.75 -16.27
N GLY A 82 -18.49 10.71 -16.80
CA GLY A 82 -19.78 10.86 -17.46
C GLY A 82 -20.79 11.54 -16.53
N LYS A 83 -21.77 12.25 -17.11
CA LYS A 83 -22.86 12.83 -16.33
C LYS A 83 -23.88 11.74 -16.02
N THR A 84 -23.80 11.15 -14.84
CA THR A 84 -24.79 10.17 -14.40
C THR A 84 -26.09 10.87 -13.98
N GLY A 85 -27.19 10.58 -14.68
CA GLY A 85 -28.53 11.08 -14.31
C GLY A 85 -29.23 10.22 -13.25
N LEU A 86 -30.26 10.74 -12.58
CA LEU A 86 -31.07 9.99 -11.60
C LEU A 86 -31.64 8.67 -12.16
N VAL A 87 -31.99 8.66 -13.44
CA VAL A 87 -32.49 7.48 -14.15
C VAL A 87 -31.39 6.42 -14.33
N GLU A 88 -30.16 6.83 -14.63
CA GLU A 88 -29.04 5.90 -14.76
C GLU A 88 -28.62 5.32 -13.40
N ILE A 89 -28.72 6.09 -12.32
CA ILE A 89 -28.52 5.59 -10.96
C ILE A 89 -29.56 4.50 -10.65
N LEU A 90 -30.85 4.78 -10.88
CA LEU A 90 -31.93 3.81 -10.64
C LEU A 90 -31.79 2.56 -11.51
N LYS A 91 -31.32 2.72 -12.75
CA LYS A 91 -31.02 1.59 -13.63
C LYS A 91 -29.82 0.78 -13.12
N GLY A 92 -28.77 1.47 -12.66
CA GLY A 92 -27.60 0.86 -12.03
C GLY A 92 -27.95 0.07 -10.77
N MET A 93 -28.95 0.49 -9.99
CA MET A 93 -29.40 -0.30 -8.83
C MET A 93 -30.01 -1.66 -9.18
N ASN A 94 -30.47 -1.85 -10.42
CA ASN A 94 -30.94 -3.14 -10.93
C ASN A 94 -29.82 -3.98 -11.56
N ASP A 95 -28.62 -3.43 -11.69
CA ASP A 95 -27.47 -4.14 -12.20
C ASP A 95 -26.92 -5.12 -11.15
N LYS A 96 -26.55 -6.34 -11.60
CA LYS A 96 -26.12 -7.41 -10.70
C LYS A 96 -24.77 -7.12 -10.05
N ASP A 97 -23.87 -6.45 -10.76
CA ASP A 97 -22.53 -6.14 -10.26
C ASP A 97 -22.60 -4.98 -9.25
N VAL A 98 -23.45 -3.98 -9.52
CA VAL A 98 -23.75 -2.90 -8.55
C VAL A 98 -24.39 -3.47 -7.28
N GLN A 99 -25.37 -4.36 -7.40
CA GLN A 99 -25.99 -5.02 -6.24
C GLN A 99 -24.97 -5.82 -5.43
N ARG A 100 -24.09 -6.56 -6.11
CA ARG A 100 -23.04 -7.34 -5.44
C ARG A 100 -22.06 -6.44 -4.69
N GLY A 101 -21.63 -5.34 -5.30
CA GLY A 101 -20.79 -4.34 -4.63
C GLY A 101 -21.49 -3.69 -3.44
N MET A 102 -22.78 -3.39 -3.56
CA MET A 102 -23.57 -2.77 -2.49
C MET A 102 -23.68 -3.67 -1.25
N VAL A 103 -23.88 -4.98 -1.44
CA VAL A 103 -23.88 -5.95 -0.32
C VAL A 103 -22.53 -5.95 0.40
N ILE A 104 -21.41 -5.98 -0.34
CA ILE A 104 -20.06 -5.94 0.24
C ILE A 104 -19.87 -4.66 1.06
N MET A 105 -20.27 -3.50 0.51
CA MET A 105 -20.17 -2.21 1.21
C MET A 105 -21.03 -2.16 2.48
N ILE A 106 -22.24 -2.74 2.45
CA ILE A 106 -23.11 -2.81 3.65
C ILE A 106 -22.48 -3.67 4.75
N GLU A 107 -21.91 -4.83 4.39
CA GLU A 107 -21.23 -5.68 5.39
C GLU A 107 -19.97 -5.01 5.94
N LEU A 108 -19.21 -4.28 5.10
CA LEU A 108 -18.08 -3.48 5.57
C LEU A 108 -18.52 -2.41 6.57
N LEU A 109 -19.58 -1.66 6.25
CA LEU A 109 -20.15 -0.66 7.17
C LEU A 109 -20.61 -1.30 8.49
N ARG A 110 -21.24 -2.47 8.44
CA ARG A 110 -21.65 -3.20 9.64
C ARG A 110 -20.46 -3.65 10.48
N ALA A 111 -19.39 -4.14 9.85
CA ALA A 111 -18.16 -4.53 10.54
C ALA A 111 -17.47 -3.34 11.21
N VAL A 112 -17.37 -2.19 10.51
CA VAL A 112 -16.83 -0.94 11.07
C VAL A 112 -17.66 -0.48 12.26
N GLY A 113 -18.99 -0.50 12.17
CA GLY A 113 -19.87 -0.13 13.28
C GLY A 113 -19.69 -1.00 14.52
N LYS A 114 -19.51 -2.33 14.34
CA LYS A 114 -19.22 -3.25 15.45
C LYS A 114 -17.87 -2.94 16.11
N ALA A 115 -16.81 -2.83 15.32
CA ALA A 115 -15.48 -2.52 15.82
C ALA A 115 -15.42 -1.16 16.52
N SER A 116 -16.11 -0.15 15.99
CA SER A 116 -16.20 1.18 16.61
C SER A 116 -16.89 1.13 17.97
N LYS A 117 -17.89 0.26 18.15
CA LYS A 117 -18.55 0.08 19.44
C LYS A 117 -17.61 -0.60 20.45
N GLU A 118 -16.92 -1.65 20.02
CA GLU A 118 -15.95 -2.38 20.86
C GLU A 118 -14.76 -1.52 21.30
N CYS A 119 -14.38 -0.51 20.50
CA CYS A 119 -13.34 0.45 20.87
C CYS A 119 -13.83 1.61 21.75
N ALA A 120 -15.15 1.78 21.90
CA ALA A 120 -15.76 2.86 22.70
C ALA A 120 -16.20 2.40 24.10
N GLU A 121 -16.22 1.09 24.36
CA GLU A 121 -16.40 0.46 25.67
C GLU A 121 -15.05 0.23 26.37
#